data_AF-A0A2D4TDE7-F1
#
_entry.id   AF-A0A2D4TDE7-F1
#
_cell.length_a   1.000
_cell.length_b   1.000
_cell.length_c   1.000
_cell.angle_alpha   90.00
_cell.angle_beta   90.00
_cell.angle_gamma   90.00
#
_symmetry.space_group_name_H-M   'P 1'
#
loop_
_entity.id
_entity.type
_entity.pdbx_description
1 polymer ?
#
loop_
_entity_poly.entity_id
_entity_poly.type
_entity_poly.pdbx_seq_one_letter_code
_entity_poly.pdbx_strand_id
1 'polypeptide(L)'
;RLDQTRSASNLRENQAEFRALSVRAARLTANLAGTAFTPQPEWSLQAPGIVEQEQALYESLQAQRTLQRQIAEEQLEQRQQELAEVTARSRQLARSLELSRQELSVTRPMVNSGAVSQVEILRLEREVNQLSGEYDQSRAQLKRLDSAIAEAQRRLSEVEVEFENTVREELTDTIARINGLREAGEGLSDRVRQTEVRSPVKGTVNRLYFNTIGGVVLPGKEVIEIVPLDDSLLVEVRIRPKDIAFLVPGQEALVKLTAYDFVVYGGLEGVVEHIGADTIMDEDGNPFYEVHVRTRESGFGEDMPIMPGMTVQVDVLTGKKTILAYLMKPVLRAKQYALTER
;
A
#
# COMPACT_ATOMS: atom_id res chain seq x y z
N ARG A 1 20.37 -2.90 -22.77
CA ARG A 1 19.03 -2.35 -22.42
C ARG A 1 17.99 -3.12 -23.23
N LEU A 2 16.91 -3.56 -22.59
CA LEU A 2 15.79 -4.25 -23.22
C LEU A 2 14.76 -3.25 -23.75
N ASP A 3 13.91 -3.67 -24.69
CA ASP A 3 12.80 -2.84 -25.18
C ASP A 3 11.81 -2.53 -24.04
N GLN A 4 11.58 -1.24 -23.81
CA GLN A 4 10.74 -0.74 -22.73
C GLN A 4 9.32 -0.43 -23.17
N THR A 5 9.04 -0.46 -24.48
CA THR A 5 7.80 0.09 -25.06
C THR A 5 6.55 -0.51 -24.42
N ARG A 6 6.51 -1.84 -24.27
CA ARG A 6 5.37 -2.54 -23.66
C ARG A 6 5.24 -2.26 -22.16
N SER A 7 6.34 -2.37 -21.40
CA SER A 7 6.33 -2.14 -19.95
C SER A 7 5.98 -0.69 -19.61
N ALA A 8 6.53 0.28 -20.36
CA ALA A 8 6.24 1.70 -20.20
C ALA A 8 4.82 2.07 -20.65
N SER A 9 4.27 1.38 -21.65
CA SER A 9 2.86 1.55 -22.04
C SER A 9 1.92 1.12 -20.91
N ASN A 10 2.14 -0.07 -20.33
CA ASN A 10 1.32 -0.57 -19.23
C ASN A 10 1.41 0.35 -18.00
N LEU A 11 2.60 0.86 -17.68
CA LEU A 11 2.77 1.82 -16.59
C LEU A 11 2.00 3.13 -16.85
N ARG A 12 2.08 3.67 -18.07
CA ARG A 12 1.33 4.88 -18.46
C ARG A 12 -0.18 4.69 -18.40
N GLU A 13 -0.67 3.51 -18.80
CA GLU A 13 -2.08 3.14 -18.71
C GLU A 13 -2.54 3.10 -17.25
N ASN A 14 -1.82 2.39 -16.39
CA ASN A 14 -2.09 2.36 -14.95
C ASN A 14 -2.08 3.76 -14.31
N GLN A 15 -1.09 4.60 -14.65
CA GLN A 15 -1.01 5.98 -14.18
C GLN A 15 -2.16 6.86 -14.69
N ALA A 16 -2.65 6.62 -15.91
CA ALA A 16 -3.81 7.33 -16.46
C ALA A 16 -5.10 6.94 -15.72
N GLU A 17 -5.33 5.65 -15.48
CA GLU A 17 -6.48 5.17 -14.70
C GLU A 17 -6.43 5.66 -13.25
N PHE A 18 -5.25 5.63 -12.62
CA PHE A 18 -5.05 6.14 -11.26
C PHE A 18 -5.41 7.62 -11.15
N ARG A 19 -4.98 8.44 -12.11
CA ARG A 19 -5.31 9.87 -12.14
C ARG A 19 -6.80 10.10 -12.34
N ALA A 20 -7.44 9.35 -13.26
CA ALA A 20 -8.87 9.45 -13.50
C ALA A 20 -9.68 9.16 -12.22
N LEU A 21 -9.34 8.08 -11.52
CA LEU A 21 -10.01 7.72 -10.28
C LEU A 21 -9.69 8.69 -9.13
N SER A 22 -8.50 9.29 -9.11
CA SER A 22 -8.15 10.31 -8.12
C SER A 22 -9.02 11.57 -8.25
N VAL A 23 -9.26 12.03 -9.48
CA VAL A 23 -10.18 13.14 -9.76
C VAL A 23 -11.60 12.79 -9.30
N ARG A 24 -12.07 11.58 -9.63
CA ARG A 24 -13.37 11.06 -9.19
C ARG A 24 -13.49 11.00 -7.67
N ALA A 25 -12.48 10.49 -6.98
CA ALA A 25 -12.46 10.43 -5.52
C ALA A 25 -12.55 11.82 -4.89
N ALA A 26 -11.86 12.82 -5.47
CA ALA A 26 -11.96 14.20 -5.03
C ALA A 26 -13.37 14.78 -5.23
N ARG A 27 -14.03 14.51 -6.36
CA ARG A 27 -15.45 14.87 -6.58
C ARG A 27 -16.37 14.24 -5.51
N LEU A 28 -16.23 12.94 -5.28
CA LEU A 28 -17.06 12.22 -4.31
C LEU A 28 -16.84 12.71 -2.88
N THR A 29 -15.59 13.02 -2.52
CA THR A 29 -15.25 13.62 -1.22
C THR A 29 -15.87 15.00 -1.08
N ALA A 30 -15.83 15.83 -2.13
CA ALA A 30 -16.46 17.15 -2.13
C ALA A 30 -18.00 17.05 -1.97
N ASN A 31 -18.63 16.08 -2.63
CA ASN A 31 -20.06 15.79 -2.48
C ASN A 31 -20.44 15.42 -1.04
N LEU A 32 -19.65 14.57 -0.37
CA LEU A 32 -19.88 14.19 1.04
C LEU A 32 -19.61 15.35 2.01
N ALA A 33 -18.59 16.17 1.74
CA ALA A 33 -18.24 17.31 2.59
C ALA A 33 -19.19 18.51 2.40
N GLY A 34 -20.02 18.52 1.34
CA GLY A 34 -20.85 19.66 0.96
C GLY A 34 -20.04 20.87 0.49
N THR A 35 -18.80 20.66 0.04
CA THR A 35 -17.90 21.70 -0.45
C THR A 35 -17.86 21.71 -1.98
N ALA A 36 -17.54 22.85 -2.59
CA ALA A 36 -17.33 22.92 -4.03
C ALA A 36 -16.21 21.96 -4.48
N PHE A 37 -16.42 21.26 -5.60
CA PHE A 37 -15.37 20.47 -6.22
C PHE A 37 -14.32 21.39 -6.84
N THR A 38 -13.12 21.40 -6.25
CA THR A 38 -11.98 22.18 -6.74
C THR A 38 -10.87 21.24 -7.23
N PRO A 39 -10.75 21.00 -8.55
CA PRO A 39 -9.70 20.15 -9.08
C PRO A 39 -8.31 20.75 -8.84
N GLN A 40 -7.33 19.91 -8.52
CA GLN A 40 -5.95 20.37 -8.39
C GLN A 40 -5.42 20.86 -9.74
N PRO A 41 -4.62 21.94 -9.79
CA PRO A 41 -4.10 22.49 -11.05
C PRO A 41 -3.34 21.47 -11.91
N GLU A 42 -2.65 20.52 -11.27
CA GLU A 42 -1.92 19.45 -11.96
C GLU A 42 -2.84 18.56 -12.80
N TRP A 43 -4.05 18.26 -12.33
CA TRP A 43 -5.00 17.41 -13.05
C TRP A 43 -5.56 18.11 -14.28
N SER A 44 -5.81 19.42 -14.19
CA SER A 44 -6.28 20.23 -15.32
C SER A 44 -5.26 20.29 -16.46
N LEU A 45 -3.96 20.22 -16.14
CA LEU A 45 -2.89 20.18 -17.15
C LEU A 45 -2.71 18.79 -17.77
N GLN A 46 -2.86 17.73 -16.98
CA GLN A 46 -2.56 16.36 -17.42
C GLN A 46 -3.75 15.63 -18.05
N ALA A 47 -4.97 15.93 -17.62
CA ALA A 47 -6.19 15.24 -18.02
C ALA A 47 -7.42 16.19 -18.06
N PRO A 48 -7.40 17.25 -18.89
CA PRO A 48 -8.45 18.28 -18.90
C PRO A 48 -9.85 17.71 -19.15
N GLY A 49 -9.98 16.76 -20.10
CA GLY A 49 -11.29 16.17 -20.42
C GLY A 49 -11.91 15.36 -19.28
N ILE A 50 -11.08 14.73 -18.43
CA ILE A 50 -11.58 13.99 -17.25
C ILE A 50 -12.08 14.96 -16.19
N VAL A 51 -11.35 16.04 -15.96
CA VAL A 51 -11.74 17.08 -15.00
C VAL A 51 -13.06 17.73 -15.42
N GLU A 52 -13.20 18.07 -16.71
CA GLU A 52 -14.44 18.64 -17.25
C GLU A 52 -15.63 17.67 -17.11
N GLN A 53 -15.43 16.39 -17.41
CA GLN A 53 -16.46 15.37 -17.25
C GLN A 53 -16.87 15.21 -15.78
N GLU A 54 -15.91 15.11 -14.85
CA GLU A 54 -16.20 14.96 -13.43
C GLU A 54 -16.82 16.24 -12.83
N GLN A 55 -16.48 17.43 -13.35
CA GLN A 55 -17.15 18.69 -13.01
C GLN A 55 -18.63 18.68 -13.45
N ALA A 56 -18.92 18.27 -14.69
CA ALA A 56 -20.30 18.17 -15.16
C ALA A 56 -21.11 17.14 -14.35
N LEU A 57 -20.49 16.01 -13.96
CA LEU A 57 -21.11 15.02 -13.09
C LEU A 57 -21.36 15.55 -11.67
N TYR A 58 -20.44 16.36 -11.12
CA TYR A 58 -20.62 17.04 -9.84
C TYR A 58 -21.87 17.94 -9.87
N GLU A 59 -21.97 18.81 -10.87
CA GLU A 59 -23.08 19.75 -11.02
C GLU A 59 -24.42 19.01 -11.21
N SER A 60 -24.43 17.95 -12.03
CA SER A 60 -25.61 17.11 -12.24
C SER A 60 -26.11 16.45 -10.94
N LEU A 61 -25.20 15.87 -10.15
CA LEU A 61 -25.57 15.24 -8.87
C LEU A 61 -26.06 16.25 -7.83
N GLN A 62 -25.45 17.43 -7.76
CA GLN A 62 -25.92 18.50 -6.87
C GLN A 62 -27.31 18.99 -7.27
N ALA A 63 -27.57 19.13 -8.57
CA ALA A 63 -28.90 19.47 -9.09
C ALA A 63 -29.92 18.37 -8.75
N GLN A 64 -29.57 17.10 -8.92
CA GLN A 64 -30.44 15.96 -8.58
C GLN A 64 -30.79 15.93 -7.09
N ARG A 65 -29.79 16.04 -6.20
CA ARG A 65 -30.00 16.10 -4.75
C ARG A 65 -30.91 17.27 -4.38
N THR A 66 -30.65 18.45 -4.95
CA THR A 66 -31.45 19.66 -4.69
C THR A 66 -32.90 19.46 -5.11
N LEU A 67 -33.13 18.87 -6.29
CA LEU A 67 -34.47 18.58 -6.80
C LEU A 67 -35.21 17.58 -5.90
N GLN A 68 -34.57 16.49 -5.50
CA GLN A 68 -35.18 15.48 -4.61
C GLN A 68 -35.54 16.08 -3.26
N ARG A 69 -34.65 16.91 -2.69
CA ARG A 69 -34.91 17.64 -1.45
C ARG A 69 -36.09 18.60 -1.61
N GLN A 70 -36.15 19.38 -2.68
CA GLN A 70 -37.27 20.29 -2.98
C GLN A 70 -38.60 19.55 -3.07
N ILE A 71 -38.64 18.41 -3.78
CA ILE A 71 -39.86 17.58 -3.87
C ILE A 71 -40.32 17.11 -2.49
N ALA A 72 -39.39 16.67 -1.63
CA ALA A 72 -39.71 16.24 -0.27
C ALA A 72 -40.16 17.42 0.63
N GLU A 73 -39.54 18.59 0.47
CA GLU A 73 -39.92 19.84 1.14
C GLU A 73 -41.33 20.29 0.74
N GLU A 74 -41.66 20.27 -0.55
CA GLU A 74 -42.99 20.61 -1.07
C GLU A 74 -44.06 19.65 -0.53
N GLN A 75 -43.77 18.35 -0.46
CA GLN A 75 -44.68 17.37 0.15
C GLN A 75 -44.91 17.66 1.63
N LEU A 76 -43.86 18.03 2.37
CA LEU A 76 -43.98 18.40 3.77
C LEU A 76 -44.84 19.67 3.94
N GLU A 77 -44.60 20.70 3.12
CA GLU A 77 -45.37 21.93 3.13
C GLU A 77 -46.85 21.67 2.82
N GLN A 78 -47.15 20.85 1.81
CA GLN A 78 -48.52 20.47 1.47
C GLN A 78 -49.25 19.84 2.67
N ARG A 79 -48.59 18.95 3.42
CA ARG A 79 -49.19 18.34 4.64
C ARG A 79 -49.36 19.34 5.77
N GLN A 80 -48.45 20.30 5.91
CA GLN A 80 -48.59 21.38 6.90
C GLN A 80 -49.77 22.31 6.56
N GLN A 81 -49.98 22.62 5.28
CA GLN A 81 -51.13 23.40 4.82
C GLN A 81 -52.44 22.64 5.07
N GLU A 82 -52.49 21.34 4.78
CA GLU A 82 -53.66 20.49 5.08
C GLU A 82 -53.95 20.44 6.60
N LEU A 83 -52.91 20.35 7.44
CA LEU A 83 -53.05 20.44 8.89
C LEU A 83 -53.65 21.79 9.32
N ALA A 84 -53.17 22.90 8.74
CA ALA A 84 -53.68 24.23 9.05
C ALA A 84 -55.18 24.36 8.71
N GLU A 85 -55.60 23.84 7.55
CA GLU A 85 -56.99 23.82 7.11
C GLU A 85 -57.88 23.02 8.08
N VAL A 86 -57.51 21.77 8.37
CA VAL A 86 -58.27 20.91 9.28
C VAL A 86 -58.29 21.48 10.70
N THR A 87 -57.21 22.14 11.12
CA THR A 87 -57.15 22.81 12.43
C THR A 87 -58.14 23.97 12.51
N ALA A 88 -58.22 24.79 11.47
CA ALA A 88 -59.20 25.87 11.40
C ALA A 88 -60.64 25.32 11.45
N ARG A 89 -60.92 24.25 10.68
CA ARG A 89 -62.22 23.55 10.71
C ARG A 89 -62.55 22.97 12.08
N SER A 90 -61.57 22.34 12.74
CA SER A 90 -61.75 21.78 14.09
C SER A 90 -62.10 22.87 15.11
N ARG A 91 -61.42 24.04 15.04
CA ARG A 91 -61.73 25.20 15.90
C ARG A 91 -63.14 25.75 15.65
N GLN A 92 -63.54 25.83 14.38
CA GLN A 92 -64.90 26.26 14.02
C GLN A 92 -65.95 25.30 14.59
N LEU A 93 -65.78 23.99 14.40
CA LEU A 93 -66.69 22.97 14.93
C LEU A 93 -66.74 22.99 16.46
N ALA A 94 -65.60 23.16 17.12
CA ALA A 94 -65.54 23.31 18.58
C ALA A 94 -66.38 24.49 19.07
N ARG A 95 -66.27 25.64 18.38
CA ARG A 95 -67.04 26.84 18.73
C ARG A 95 -68.53 26.68 18.47
N SER A 96 -68.91 26.09 17.34
CA SER A 96 -70.33 25.79 17.06
C SER A 96 -70.92 24.84 18.09
N LEU A 97 -70.18 23.78 18.44
CA LEU A 97 -70.59 22.81 19.45
C LEU A 97 -70.76 23.46 20.83
N GLU A 98 -69.87 24.37 21.21
CA GLU A 98 -69.96 25.15 22.46
C GLU A 98 -71.25 25.99 22.50
N LEU A 99 -71.55 26.71 21.41
CA LEU A 99 -72.75 27.54 21.29
C LEU A 99 -74.04 26.71 21.33
N SER A 100 -74.14 25.63 20.56
CA SER A 100 -75.32 24.77 20.56
C SER A 100 -75.52 24.06 21.91
N ARG A 101 -74.44 23.71 22.61
CA ARG A 101 -74.52 23.20 24.00
C ARG A 101 -75.04 24.25 24.97
N GLN A 102 -74.58 25.49 24.83
CA GLN A 102 -75.06 26.60 25.65
C GLN A 102 -76.55 26.87 25.40
N GLU A 103 -76.99 26.90 24.14
CA GLU A 103 -78.39 27.06 23.75
C GLU A 103 -79.26 25.93 24.33
N LEU A 104 -78.84 24.67 24.21
CA LEU A 104 -79.52 23.53 24.82
C LEU A 104 -79.61 23.69 26.34
N SER A 105 -78.55 24.13 27.01
CA SER A 105 -78.52 24.28 28.48
C SER A 105 -79.50 25.33 29.00
N VAL A 106 -79.68 26.43 28.25
CA VAL A 106 -80.60 27.52 28.61
C VAL A 106 -82.05 27.15 28.29
N THR A 107 -82.27 26.43 27.19
CA THR A 107 -83.61 26.08 26.70
C THR A 107 -84.22 24.88 27.42
N ARG A 108 -83.40 23.92 27.89
CA ARG A 108 -83.87 22.72 28.61
C ARG A 108 -84.77 23.00 29.82
N PRO A 109 -84.47 23.93 30.74
CA PRO A 109 -85.36 24.23 31.87
C PRO A 109 -86.68 24.89 31.46
N MET A 110 -86.75 25.54 30.29
CA MET A 110 -87.96 26.23 29.80
C MET A 110 -89.07 25.28 29.36
N VAL A 111 -88.77 23.98 29.19
CA VAL A 111 -89.79 22.94 28.96
C VAL A 111 -90.68 22.77 30.19
N ASN A 112 -90.12 22.85 31.40
CA ASN A 112 -90.87 22.65 32.65
C ASN A 112 -91.91 23.77 32.89
N SER A 113 -91.66 24.97 32.36
CA SER A 113 -92.60 26.10 32.41
C SER A 113 -93.56 26.15 31.22
N GLY A 114 -93.47 25.20 30.27
CA GLY A 114 -94.30 25.13 29.07
C GLY A 114 -93.95 26.15 27.98
N ALA A 115 -92.87 26.92 28.14
CA ALA A 115 -92.46 27.97 27.21
C ALA A 115 -91.83 27.42 25.91
N VAL A 116 -91.36 26.17 25.92
CA VAL A 116 -90.74 25.49 24.77
C VAL A 116 -91.21 24.05 24.66
N SER A 117 -91.36 23.53 23.44
CA SER A 117 -91.78 22.14 23.15
C SER A 117 -90.65 21.13 23.35
N GLN A 118 -90.99 19.90 23.80
CA GLN A 118 -90.05 18.77 23.89
C GLN A 118 -89.40 18.42 22.54
N VAL A 119 -90.09 18.67 21.42
CA VAL A 119 -89.56 18.44 20.06
C VAL A 119 -88.35 19.34 19.78
N GLU A 120 -88.34 20.56 20.32
CA GLU A 120 -87.25 21.50 20.15
C GLU A 120 -85.99 21.07 20.92
N ILE A 121 -86.16 20.50 22.12
CA ILE A 121 -85.04 19.88 22.86
C ILE A 121 -84.44 18.72 22.07
N LEU A 122 -85.27 17.82 21.52
CA LEU A 122 -84.78 16.71 20.70
C LEU A 122 -84.09 17.17 19.40
N ARG A 123 -84.47 18.35 18.86
CA ARG A 123 -83.78 18.98 17.73
C ARG A 123 -82.39 19.45 18.14
N LEU A 124 -82.29 20.22 19.23
CA LEU A 124 -81.03 20.73 19.76
C LEU A 124 -80.08 19.62 20.23
N GLU A 125 -80.60 18.56 20.85
CA GLU A 125 -79.80 17.39 21.24
C GLU A 125 -79.21 16.65 20.02
N ARG A 126 -79.99 16.50 18.93
CA ARG A 126 -79.48 15.95 17.67
C ARG A 126 -78.41 16.83 17.04
N GLU A 127 -78.59 18.15 17.07
CA GLU A 127 -77.62 19.11 16.54
C GLU A 127 -76.30 19.07 17.32
N VAL A 128 -76.35 19.07 18.67
CA VAL A 128 -75.17 18.90 19.53
C VAL A 128 -74.48 17.57 19.26
N ASN A 129 -75.22 16.48 19.09
CA ASN A 129 -74.66 15.16 18.80
C ASN A 129 -73.95 15.16 17.43
N GLN A 130 -74.59 15.71 16.40
CA GLN A 130 -74.00 15.83 15.07
C GLN A 130 -72.71 16.65 15.09
N LEU A 131 -72.73 17.86 15.68
CA LEU A 131 -71.55 18.72 15.80
C LEU A 131 -70.43 18.05 16.62
N SER A 132 -70.78 17.29 17.67
CA SER A 132 -69.80 16.52 18.44
C SER A 132 -69.14 15.44 17.59
N GLY A 133 -69.92 14.69 16.81
CA GLY A 133 -69.40 13.67 15.90
C GLY A 133 -68.49 14.25 14.81
N GLU A 134 -68.88 15.38 14.21
CA GLU A 134 -68.05 16.09 13.22
C GLU A 134 -66.76 16.63 13.85
N TYR A 135 -66.83 17.17 15.07
CA TYR A 135 -65.66 17.64 15.82
C TYR A 135 -64.68 16.50 16.14
N ASP A 136 -65.19 15.37 16.64
CA ASP A 136 -64.39 14.19 16.96
C ASP A 136 -63.75 13.58 15.70
N GLN A 137 -64.47 13.57 14.57
CA GLN A 137 -63.94 13.16 13.27
C GLN A 137 -62.80 14.08 12.82
N SER A 138 -62.98 15.39 12.93
CA SER A 138 -61.94 16.38 12.61
C SER A 138 -60.71 16.20 13.51
N ARG A 139 -60.89 15.95 14.81
CA ARG A 139 -59.80 15.67 15.75
C ARG A 139 -59.04 14.38 15.40
N ALA A 140 -59.75 13.33 14.98
CA ALA A 140 -59.13 12.10 14.50
C ALA A 140 -58.34 12.34 13.20
N GLN A 141 -58.81 13.23 12.32
CA GLN A 141 -58.08 13.64 11.12
C GLN A 141 -56.80 14.41 11.46
N LEU A 142 -56.83 15.34 12.43
CA LEU A 142 -55.62 16.04 12.89
C LEU A 142 -54.53 15.06 13.33
N LYS A 143 -54.87 14.06 14.16
CA LYS A 143 -53.91 13.05 14.62
C LYS A 143 -53.30 12.23 13.47
N ARG A 144 -54.08 11.94 12.42
CA ARG A 144 -53.58 11.27 11.21
C ARG A 144 -52.63 12.19 10.44
N LEU A 145 -52.93 13.48 10.33
CA LEU A 145 -52.07 14.47 9.66
C LEU A 145 -50.76 14.69 10.41
N ASP A 146 -50.76 14.74 11.74
CA ASP A 146 -49.53 14.83 12.54
C ASP A 146 -48.59 13.66 12.24
N SER A 147 -49.16 12.45 12.15
CA SER A 147 -48.40 11.23 11.81
C SER A 147 -47.84 11.29 10.38
N ALA A 148 -48.61 11.83 9.43
CA ALA A 148 -48.20 11.99 8.05
C ALA A 148 -47.13 13.09 7.86
N ILE A 149 -47.18 14.17 8.64
CA ILE A 149 -46.13 15.19 8.69
C ILE A 149 -44.84 14.59 9.23
N ALA A 150 -44.91 13.83 10.33
CA ALA A 150 -43.74 13.13 10.87
C ALA A 150 -43.14 12.14 9.86
N GLU A 151 -43.97 11.50 9.03
CA GLU A 151 -43.50 10.66 7.92
C GLU A 151 -42.83 11.48 6.81
N ALA A 152 -43.43 12.59 6.39
CA ALA A 152 -42.85 13.49 5.39
C ALA A 152 -41.49 14.07 5.84
N GLN A 153 -41.36 14.42 7.13
CA GLN A 153 -40.09 14.85 7.73
C GLN A 153 -39.02 13.74 7.69
N ARG A 154 -39.42 12.48 7.95
CA ARG A 154 -38.52 11.33 7.82
C ARG A 154 -38.08 11.14 6.38
N ARG A 155 -38.99 11.24 5.40
CA ARG A 155 -38.64 11.15 3.97
C ARG A 155 -37.67 12.25 3.55
N LEU A 156 -37.84 13.47 4.06
CA LEU A 156 -36.89 14.56 3.80
C LEU A 156 -35.48 14.22 4.33
N SER A 157 -35.40 13.63 5.53
CA SER A 157 -34.11 13.18 6.10
C SER A 157 -33.54 11.97 5.34
N GLU A 158 -34.40 11.09 4.86
CA GLU A 158 -34.05 9.90 4.08
C GLU A 158 -33.36 10.25 2.76
N VAL A 159 -33.81 11.30 2.06
CA VAL A 159 -33.17 11.81 0.84
C VAL A 159 -31.68 12.12 1.06
N GLU A 160 -31.34 12.76 2.18
CA GLU A 160 -29.94 13.09 2.51
C GLU A 160 -29.13 11.84 2.85
N VAL A 161 -29.70 10.92 3.63
CA VAL A 161 -29.04 9.67 4.02
C VAL A 161 -28.82 8.76 2.80
N GLU A 162 -29.78 8.65 1.89
CA GLU A 162 -29.67 7.86 0.66
C GLU A 162 -28.59 8.44 -0.28
N PHE A 163 -28.55 9.77 -0.42
CA PHE A 163 -27.49 10.45 -1.15
C PHE A 163 -26.11 10.16 -0.55
N GLU A 164 -25.94 10.34 0.77
CA GLU A 164 -24.67 10.07 1.45
C GLU A 164 -24.24 8.61 1.32
N ASN A 165 -25.16 7.66 1.46
CA ASN A 165 -24.86 6.24 1.33
C ASN A 165 -24.39 5.89 -0.09
N THR A 166 -25.10 6.38 -1.11
CA THR A 166 -24.75 6.14 -2.52
C THR A 166 -23.36 6.70 -2.84
N VAL A 167 -23.09 7.95 -2.44
CA VAL A 167 -21.78 8.60 -2.68
C VAL A 167 -20.67 7.91 -1.90
N ARG A 168 -20.94 7.44 -0.67
CA ARG A 168 -19.96 6.75 0.17
C ARG A 168 -19.61 5.36 -0.35
N GLU A 169 -20.59 4.62 -0.86
CA GLU A 169 -20.36 3.33 -1.53
C GLU A 169 -19.47 3.52 -2.76
N GLU A 170 -19.81 4.48 -3.63
CA GLU A 170 -19.03 4.79 -4.83
C GLU A 170 -17.60 5.26 -4.48
N LEU A 171 -17.45 6.03 -3.39
CA LEU A 171 -16.14 6.47 -2.90
C LEU A 171 -15.31 5.30 -2.38
N THR A 172 -15.94 4.37 -1.65
CA THR A 172 -15.25 3.20 -1.08
C THR A 172 -14.70 2.32 -2.20
N ASP A 173 -15.50 2.04 -3.23
CA ASP A 173 -15.07 1.29 -4.41
C ASP A 173 -13.97 2.00 -5.18
N THR A 174 -14.09 3.32 -5.33
CA THR A 174 -13.07 4.15 -5.99
C THR A 174 -11.74 4.11 -5.23
N ILE A 175 -11.76 4.25 -3.90
CA ILE A 175 -10.56 4.17 -3.05
C ILE A 175 -9.94 2.78 -3.10
N ALA A 176 -10.73 1.71 -3.04
CA ALA A 176 -10.25 0.35 -3.15
C ALA A 176 -9.50 0.12 -4.48
N ARG A 177 -10.06 0.64 -5.58
CA ARG A 177 -9.43 0.56 -6.90
C ARG A 177 -8.18 1.42 -7.03
N ILE A 178 -8.17 2.64 -6.46
CA ILE A 178 -6.98 3.49 -6.36
C ILE A 178 -5.85 2.76 -5.63
N ASN A 179 -6.15 2.12 -4.49
CA ASN A 179 -5.15 1.37 -3.73
C ASN A 179 -4.60 0.18 -4.54
N GLY A 180 -5.47 -0.57 -5.23
CA GLY A 180 -5.05 -1.64 -6.13
C GLY A 180 -4.16 -1.14 -7.28
N LEU A 181 -4.50 -0.01 -7.89
CA LEU A 181 -3.69 0.59 -8.96
C LEU A 181 -2.34 1.10 -8.45
N ARG A 182 -2.29 1.64 -7.23
CA ARG A 182 -1.04 2.10 -6.59
C ARG A 182 -0.06 0.93 -6.44
N GLU A 183 -0.50 -0.17 -5.85
CA GLU A 183 0.33 -1.38 -5.68
C GLU A 183 0.74 -1.98 -7.03
N ALA A 184 -0.19 -2.06 -8.00
CA ALA A 184 0.14 -2.51 -9.35
C ALA A 184 1.14 -1.57 -10.06
N GLY A 185 1.03 -0.27 -9.82
CA GLY A 185 1.90 0.77 -10.37
C GLY A 185 3.34 0.61 -9.91
N GLU A 186 3.58 0.31 -8.63
CA GLU A 186 4.91 -0.01 -8.11
C GLU A 186 5.52 -1.22 -8.83
N GLY A 187 4.77 -2.33 -8.95
CA GLY A 187 5.23 -3.51 -9.68
C GLY A 187 5.50 -3.26 -11.17
N LEU A 188 4.70 -2.42 -11.83
CA LEU A 188 4.93 -1.99 -13.22
C LEU A 188 6.15 -1.10 -13.35
N SER A 189 6.37 -0.19 -12.39
CA SER A 189 7.56 0.66 -12.31
C SER A 189 8.83 -0.18 -12.17
N ASP A 190 8.81 -1.18 -11.28
CA ASP A 190 9.90 -2.14 -11.10
C ASP A 190 10.21 -2.89 -12.40
N ARG A 191 9.18 -3.34 -13.11
CA ARG A 191 9.33 -4.00 -14.41
C ARG A 191 9.94 -3.10 -15.47
N VAL A 192 9.60 -1.81 -15.48
CA VAL A 192 10.25 -0.83 -16.35
C VAL A 192 11.71 -0.66 -15.95
N ARG A 193 12.05 -0.55 -14.65
CA ARG A 193 13.44 -0.46 -14.19
C ARG A 193 14.26 -1.69 -14.56
N GLN A 194 13.70 -2.89 -14.46
CA GLN A 194 14.35 -4.16 -14.81
C GLN A 194 14.64 -4.32 -16.32
N THR A 195 14.06 -3.49 -17.19
CA THR A 195 14.47 -3.48 -18.61
C THR A 195 15.88 -2.92 -18.81
N GLU A 196 16.38 -2.16 -17.83
CA GLU A 196 17.77 -1.72 -17.79
C GLU A 196 18.60 -2.68 -16.94
N VAL A 197 19.36 -3.55 -17.61
CA VAL A 197 20.30 -4.45 -16.94
C VAL A 197 21.52 -3.65 -16.50
N ARG A 198 21.71 -3.52 -15.18
CA ARG A 198 22.87 -2.86 -14.55
C ARG A 198 23.67 -3.90 -13.77
N SER A 199 24.99 -3.69 -13.68
CA SER A 199 25.84 -4.55 -12.87
C SER A 199 25.54 -4.34 -11.38
N PRO A 200 25.32 -5.40 -10.58
CA PRO A 200 25.14 -5.29 -9.13
C PRO A 200 26.45 -4.98 -8.40
N VAL A 201 27.59 -5.32 -9.01
CA VAL A 201 28.93 -5.16 -8.43
C VAL A 201 29.84 -4.36 -9.37
N LYS A 202 30.86 -3.71 -8.82
CA LYS A 202 31.96 -3.20 -9.65
C LYS A 202 32.82 -4.38 -10.05
N GLY A 203 33.08 -4.55 -11.33
CA GLY A 203 33.67 -5.76 -11.84
C GLY A 203 34.03 -5.67 -13.32
N THR A 204 34.74 -6.68 -13.80
CA THR A 204 35.03 -6.86 -15.23
C THR A 204 34.11 -7.92 -15.79
N VAL A 205 33.62 -7.72 -17.02
CA VAL A 205 32.78 -8.70 -17.71
C VAL A 205 33.64 -9.89 -18.11
N ASN A 206 33.36 -11.09 -17.57
CA ASN A 206 34.01 -12.34 -17.94
C ASN A 206 33.46 -12.84 -19.29
N ARG A 207 32.13 -12.94 -19.36
CA ARG A 207 31.44 -13.60 -20.47
C ARG A 207 30.11 -12.93 -20.78
N LEU A 208 29.83 -12.79 -22.07
CA LEU A 208 28.55 -12.33 -22.58
C LEU A 208 27.81 -13.50 -23.24
N TYR A 209 26.68 -13.91 -22.68
CA TYR A 209 25.88 -15.02 -23.21
C TYR A 209 24.99 -14.61 -24.38
N PHE A 210 24.61 -13.33 -24.45
CA PHE A 210 23.79 -12.77 -25.52
C PHE A 210 24.47 -11.54 -26.12
N ASN A 211 24.79 -11.61 -27.40
CA ASN A 211 25.48 -10.55 -28.15
C ASN A 211 24.67 -10.00 -29.35
N THR A 212 23.41 -10.41 -29.51
CA THR A 212 22.58 -10.07 -30.68
C THR A 212 21.57 -8.97 -30.36
N ILE A 213 21.61 -7.86 -31.11
CA ILE A 213 20.62 -6.78 -31.02
C ILE A 213 19.28 -7.29 -31.57
N GLY A 214 18.20 -7.15 -30.79
CA GLY A 214 16.86 -7.63 -31.15
C GLY A 214 16.59 -9.10 -30.83
N GLY A 215 17.56 -9.81 -30.24
CA GLY A 215 17.36 -11.16 -29.71
C GLY A 215 16.43 -11.18 -28.50
N VAL A 216 15.72 -12.28 -28.29
CA VAL A 216 14.81 -12.48 -27.16
C VAL A 216 15.53 -13.23 -26.04
N VAL A 217 15.47 -12.69 -24.82
CA VAL A 217 16.02 -13.32 -23.61
C VAL A 217 14.87 -13.85 -22.76
N LEU A 218 14.93 -15.13 -22.39
CA LEU A 218 13.95 -15.76 -21.51
C LEU A 218 14.26 -15.48 -20.03
N PRO A 219 13.24 -15.37 -19.16
CA PRO A 219 13.44 -15.26 -17.72
C PRO A 219 14.31 -16.39 -17.16
N GLY A 220 15.21 -16.07 -16.23
CA GLY A 220 16.10 -17.03 -15.58
C GLY A 220 17.31 -17.48 -16.40
N LYS A 221 17.53 -16.92 -17.59
CA LYS A 221 18.76 -17.14 -18.36
C LYS A 221 19.83 -16.13 -17.99
N GLU A 222 21.06 -16.61 -17.87
CA GLU A 222 22.24 -15.80 -17.63
C GLU A 222 22.50 -14.90 -18.86
N VAL A 223 22.69 -13.60 -18.62
CA VAL A 223 22.91 -12.62 -19.69
C VAL A 223 24.39 -12.22 -19.77
N ILE A 224 24.97 -11.89 -18.63
CA ILE A 224 26.32 -11.41 -18.47
C ILE A 224 26.91 -12.04 -17.21
N GLU A 225 28.13 -12.53 -17.30
CA GLU A 225 28.93 -12.98 -16.17
C GLU A 225 29.95 -11.89 -15.82
N ILE A 226 30.01 -11.49 -14.56
CA ILE A 226 30.85 -10.39 -14.08
C ILE A 226 31.69 -10.89 -12.92
N VAL A 227 33.01 -10.69 -13.01
CA VAL A 227 33.95 -10.95 -11.92
C VAL A 227 34.07 -9.66 -11.09
N PRO A 228 33.75 -9.67 -9.79
CA PRO A 228 33.95 -8.51 -8.92
C PRO A 228 35.40 -8.05 -8.92
N LEU A 229 35.60 -6.74 -8.88
CA LEU A 229 36.88 -6.14 -8.52
C LEU A 229 36.89 -6.05 -6.99
N ASP A 230 37.25 -7.14 -6.32
CA ASP A 230 37.42 -7.12 -4.87
C ASP A 230 38.73 -6.43 -4.48
N ASP A 231 38.71 -5.68 -3.37
CA ASP A 231 39.89 -5.01 -2.81
C ASP A 231 40.86 -5.99 -2.11
N SER A 232 40.49 -7.27 -2.01
CA SER A 232 41.31 -8.35 -1.45
C SER A 232 41.29 -9.56 -2.36
N LEU A 233 42.44 -10.18 -2.57
CA LEU A 233 42.57 -11.38 -3.40
C LEU A 233 42.45 -12.62 -2.51
N LEU A 234 41.53 -13.52 -2.83
CA LEU A 234 41.40 -14.82 -2.17
C LEU A 234 42.22 -15.84 -2.95
N VAL A 235 43.26 -16.36 -2.30
CA VAL A 235 44.19 -17.30 -2.89
C VAL A 235 43.92 -18.70 -2.36
N GLU A 236 43.63 -19.62 -3.26
CA GLU A 236 43.50 -21.04 -2.95
C GLU A 236 44.88 -21.71 -3.02
N VAL A 237 45.34 -22.26 -1.90
CA VAL A 237 46.67 -22.87 -1.77
C VAL A 237 46.53 -24.35 -1.43
N ARG A 238 47.26 -25.19 -2.15
CA ARG A 238 47.33 -26.63 -1.89
C ARG A 238 48.52 -26.94 -0.98
N ILE A 239 48.25 -27.47 0.21
CA ILE A 239 49.27 -27.78 1.22
C ILE A 239 49.40 -29.30 1.39
N ARG A 240 50.62 -29.80 1.49
CA ARG A 240 50.86 -31.23 1.71
C ARG A 240 50.46 -31.62 3.14
N PRO A 241 49.85 -32.80 3.36
CA PRO A 241 49.43 -33.26 4.69
C PRO A 241 50.53 -33.26 5.75
N LYS A 242 51.80 -33.45 5.36
CA LYS A 242 52.94 -33.42 6.27
C LYS A 242 53.20 -32.04 6.91
N ASP A 243 52.74 -30.96 6.27
CA ASP A 243 53.03 -29.59 6.67
C ASP A 243 51.82 -28.93 7.39
N ILE A 244 50.64 -29.57 7.38
CA ILE A 244 49.39 -29.03 7.94
C ILE A 244 49.43 -28.79 9.46
N ALA A 245 50.22 -29.59 10.19
CA ALA A 245 50.24 -29.60 11.65
C ALA A 245 50.66 -28.26 12.30
N PHE A 246 51.27 -27.37 11.52
CA PHE A 246 51.75 -26.06 11.99
C PHE A 246 50.91 -24.88 11.48
N LEU A 247 49.88 -25.13 10.67
CA LEU A 247 49.00 -24.09 10.18
C LEU A 247 47.80 -23.89 11.11
N VAL A 248 47.51 -22.62 11.37
CA VAL A 248 46.34 -22.18 12.16
C VAL A 248 45.73 -20.97 11.46
N PRO A 249 44.38 -20.86 11.42
CA PRO A 249 43.73 -19.65 10.92
C PRO A 249 44.24 -18.40 11.67
N GLY A 250 44.46 -17.31 10.95
CA GLY A 250 45.01 -16.05 11.47
C GLY A 250 46.53 -15.89 11.35
N GLN A 251 47.25 -16.88 10.83
CA GLN A 251 48.69 -16.73 10.56
C GLN A 251 48.97 -15.78 9.39
N GLU A 252 50.02 -14.97 9.53
CA GLU A 252 50.50 -14.13 8.43
C GLU A 252 51.15 -14.99 7.34
N ALA A 253 50.83 -14.68 6.09
CA ALA A 253 51.33 -15.36 4.91
C ALA A 253 51.81 -14.33 3.89
N LEU A 254 52.84 -14.68 3.12
CA LEU A 254 53.34 -13.87 2.02
C LEU A 254 53.00 -14.56 0.71
N VAL A 255 52.14 -13.92 -0.09
CA VAL A 255 51.69 -14.41 -1.39
C VAL A 255 52.59 -13.84 -2.48
N LYS A 256 53.23 -14.73 -3.25
CA LYS A 256 54.10 -14.39 -4.38
C LYS A 256 53.43 -14.82 -5.67
N LEU A 257 53.24 -13.90 -6.60
CA LEU A 257 52.64 -14.20 -7.90
C LEU A 257 53.75 -14.62 -8.87
N THR A 258 53.62 -15.79 -9.48
CA THR A 258 54.67 -16.34 -10.36
C THR A 258 54.86 -15.51 -11.63
N ALA A 259 53.82 -14.77 -12.04
CA ALA A 259 53.85 -13.96 -13.26
C ALA A 259 54.62 -12.64 -13.11
N TYR A 260 54.93 -12.21 -11.87
CA TYR A 260 55.68 -10.99 -11.59
C TYR A 260 56.97 -11.32 -10.85
N ASP A 261 58.06 -10.63 -11.17
CA ASP A 261 59.34 -10.88 -10.50
C ASP A 261 59.29 -10.42 -9.04
N PHE A 262 59.28 -11.40 -8.13
CA PHE A 262 59.25 -11.17 -6.68
C PHE A 262 60.42 -10.32 -6.18
N VAL A 263 61.60 -10.37 -6.82
CA VAL A 263 62.76 -9.58 -6.40
C VAL A 263 62.53 -8.09 -6.63
N VAL A 264 61.76 -7.75 -7.66
CA VAL A 264 61.48 -6.37 -8.06
C VAL A 264 60.26 -5.82 -7.33
N TYR A 265 59.20 -6.62 -7.19
CA TYR A 265 57.89 -6.15 -6.73
C TYR A 265 57.50 -6.64 -5.33
N GLY A 266 58.25 -7.56 -4.74
CA GLY A 266 57.91 -8.15 -3.45
C GLY A 266 56.72 -9.12 -3.53
N GLY A 267 56.08 -9.36 -2.38
CA GLY A 267 54.91 -10.24 -2.24
C GLY A 267 53.77 -9.52 -1.54
N LEU A 268 52.54 -9.97 -1.78
CA LEU A 268 51.36 -9.45 -1.12
C LEU A 268 51.26 -10.06 0.28
N GLU A 269 51.17 -9.21 1.30
CA GLU A 269 50.88 -9.66 2.66
C GLU A 269 49.44 -10.18 2.73
N GLY A 270 49.27 -11.35 3.33
CA GLY A 270 47.98 -11.99 3.52
C GLY A 270 47.88 -12.70 4.86
N VAL A 271 46.68 -13.20 5.14
CA VAL A 271 46.36 -13.94 6.35
C VAL A 271 45.65 -15.23 5.95
N VAL A 272 46.02 -16.34 6.60
CA VAL A 272 45.32 -17.62 6.45
C VAL A 272 43.92 -17.47 7.03
N GLU A 273 42.89 -17.50 6.18
CA GLU A 273 41.50 -17.29 6.58
C GLU A 273 40.84 -18.62 6.93
N HIS A 274 41.00 -19.62 6.07
CA HIS A 274 40.34 -20.91 6.22
C HIS A 274 41.27 -22.06 5.85
N ILE A 275 41.14 -23.17 6.58
CA ILE A 275 41.86 -24.42 6.34
C ILE A 275 40.78 -25.50 6.19
N GLY A 276 40.76 -26.18 5.05
CA GLY A 276 39.84 -27.28 4.79
C GLY A 276 39.98 -28.37 5.85
N ALA A 277 38.85 -28.93 6.29
CA ALA A 277 38.83 -29.93 7.36
C ALA A 277 39.38 -31.30 6.93
N ASP A 278 39.30 -31.61 5.63
CA ASP A 278 39.61 -32.92 5.07
C ASP A 278 40.68 -32.84 3.97
N THR A 279 41.33 -33.99 3.73
CA THR A 279 42.30 -34.16 2.64
C THR A 279 41.59 -34.48 1.32
N ILE A 280 41.96 -33.77 0.25
CA ILE A 280 41.47 -33.97 -1.12
C ILE A 280 42.60 -34.63 -1.93
N MET A 281 42.27 -35.49 -2.89
CA MET A 281 43.25 -36.05 -3.84
C MET A 281 43.24 -35.21 -5.12
N ASP A 282 44.43 -34.90 -5.67
CA ASP A 282 44.51 -34.29 -7.01
C ASP A 282 44.27 -35.31 -8.13
N GLU A 283 44.30 -34.85 -9.38
CA GLU A 283 44.11 -35.69 -10.57
C GLU A 283 45.18 -36.79 -10.71
N ASP A 284 46.36 -36.62 -10.09
CA ASP A 284 47.48 -37.58 -10.04
C ASP A 284 47.45 -38.48 -8.79
N GLY A 285 46.43 -38.34 -7.92
CA GLY A 285 46.24 -39.12 -6.70
C GLY A 285 47.06 -38.66 -5.49
N ASN A 286 47.66 -37.46 -5.54
CA ASN A 286 48.42 -36.93 -4.40
C ASN A 286 47.48 -36.26 -3.38
N PRO A 287 47.57 -36.60 -2.08
CA PRO A 287 46.75 -35.96 -1.05
C PRO A 287 47.22 -34.53 -0.75
N PHE A 288 46.30 -33.58 -0.67
CA PHE A 288 46.53 -32.19 -0.25
C PHE A 288 45.38 -31.65 0.61
N TYR A 289 45.67 -30.61 1.39
CA TYR A 289 44.68 -29.79 2.08
C TYR A 289 44.51 -28.49 1.32
N GLU A 290 43.26 -28.05 1.17
CA GLU A 290 42.92 -26.76 0.59
C GLU A 290 42.94 -25.68 1.69
N VAL A 291 43.71 -24.61 1.47
CA VAL A 291 43.84 -23.50 2.42
C VAL A 291 43.59 -22.19 1.68
N HIS A 292 42.68 -21.38 2.21
CA HIS A 292 42.37 -20.06 1.67
C HIS A 292 43.16 -18.98 2.41
N VAL A 293 43.92 -18.20 1.63
CA VAL A 293 44.72 -17.09 2.12
C VAL A 293 44.18 -15.80 1.50
N ARG A 294 43.74 -14.88 2.35
CA ARG A 294 43.25 -13.57 1.91
C ARG A 294 44.37 -12.55 1.98
N THR A 295 44.65 -11.88 0.87
CA THR A 295 45.61 -10.77 0.84
C THR A 295 45.00 -9.49 1.43
N ARG A 296 45.84 -8.63 2.00
CA ARG A 296 45.43 -7.30 2.50
C ARG A 296 45.18 -6.30 1.37
N GLU A 297 45.83 -6.53 0.22
CA GLU A 297 45.75 -5.70 -0.98
C GLU A 297 45.40 -6.58 -2.20
N SER A 298 44.67 -6.03 -3.17
CA SER A 298 44.23 -6.74 -4.39
C SER A 298 45.26 -6.80 -5.51
N GLY A 299 46.41 -6.14 -5.38
CA GLY A 299 47.46 -6.14 -6.39
C GLY A 299 48.63 -5.23 -6.05
N PHE A 300 49.62 -5.17 -6.94
CA PHE A 300 50.84 -4.37 -6.77
C PHE A 300 50.72 -2.94 -7.32
N GLY A 301 49.51 -2.50 -7.72
CA GLY A 301 49.21 -1.19 -8.32
C GLY A 301 48.25 -1.26 -9.51
N GLU A 302 47.81 -0.12 -10.06
CA GLU A 302 46.83 -0.04 -11.16
C GLU A 302 47.31 -0.65 -12.48
N ASP A 303 48.62 -0.69 -12.74
CA ASP A 303 49.20 -1.18 -14.00
C ASP A 303 49.52 -2.70 -13.99
N MET A 304 49.19 -3.43 -12.92
CA MET A 304 49.49 -4.86 -12.75
C MET A 304 48.26 -5.67 -12.32
N PRO A 305 47.26 -5.86 -13.22
CA PRO A 305 46.04 -6.57 -12.89
C PRO A 305 46.30 -8.07 -12.71
N ILE A 306 45.85 -8.61 -11.58
CA ILE A 306 45.90 -10.05 -11.29
C ILE A 306 44.60 -10.69 -11.80
N MET A 307 44.72 -11.67 -12.68
CA MET A 307 43.58 -12.36 -13.27
C MET A 307 43.35 -13.74 -12.65
N PRO A 308 42.09 -14.21 -12.56
CA PRO A 308 41.79 -15.59 -12.16
C PRO A 308 42.56 -16.61 -13.03
N GLY A 309 43.11 -17.65 -12.40
CA GLY A 309 43.89 -18.70 -13.06
C GLY A 309 45.42 -18.52 -13.02
N MET A 310 45.93 -17.41 -12.47
CA MET A 310 47.36 -17.23 -12.23
C MET A 310 47.88 -18.16 -11.13
N THR A 311 49.09 -18.69 -11.31
CA THR A 311 49.76 -19.52 -10.30
C THR A 311 50.50 -18.68 -9.28
N VAL A 312 50.43 -19.10 -8.03
CA VAL A 312 50.93 -18.37 -6.87
C VAL A 312 51.71 -19.29 -5.96
N GLN A 313 52.71 -18.74 -5.29
CA GLN A 313 53.45 -19.40 -4.22
C GLN A 313 53.19 -18.67 -2.92
N VAL A 314 52.74 -19.39 -1.89
CA VAL A 314 52.39 -18.78 -0.60
C VAL A 314 53.30 -19.32 0.49
N ASP A 315 53.98 -18.41 1.17
CA ASP A 315 54.86 -18.72 2.30
C ASP A 315 54.14 -18.33 3.61
N VAL A 316 53.71 -19.32 4.40
CA VAL A 316 53.00 -19.10 5.67
C VAL A 316 53.98 -19.05 6.85
N LEU A 317 53.88 -18.01 7.68
CA LEU A 317 54.73 -17.85 8.86
C LEU A 317 54.25 -18.72 10.03
N THR A 318 54.78 -19.93 10.12
CA THR A 318 54.43 -20.94 11.15
C THR A 318 55.15 -20.76 12.50
N GLY A 319 56.02 -19.74 12.65
CA GLY A 319 56.64 -19.37 13.93
C GLY A 319 57.99 -18.68 13.80
N LYS A 320 58.37 -17.89 14.82
CA LYS A 320 59.65 -17.18 14.88
C LYS A 320 60.66 -18.03 15.66
N LYS A 321 61.82 -18.33 15.07
CA LYS A 321 62.93 -19.00 15.75
C LYS A 321 64.10 -18.04 15.91
N THR A 322 64.72 -18.03 17.08
CA THR A 322 65.95 -17.26 17.28
C THR A 322 67.12 -17.97 16.61
N ILE A 323 68.13 -17.18 16.19
CA ILE A 323 69.36 -17.71 15.58
C ILE A 323 70.04 -18.70 16.54
N LEU A 324 70.01 -18.41 17.84
CA LEU A 324 70.50 -19.31 18.88
C LEU A 324 69.78 -20.66 18.87
N ALA A 325 68.45 -20.68 18.71
CA ALA A 325 67.68 -21.92 18.62
C ALA A 325 68.02 -22.74 17.37
N TYR A 326 68.38 -22.08 16.25
CA TYR A 326 68.84 -22.75 15.05
C TYR A 326 70.23 -23.39 15.23
N LEU A 327 71.16 -22.63 15.83
CA LEU A 327 72.53 -23.09 16.12
C LEU A 327 72.59 -24.19 17.20
N MET A 328 71.64 -24.20 18.14
CA MET A 328 71.56 -25.21 19.20
C MET A 328 70.82 -26.49 18.78
N LYS A 329 70.13 -26.48 17.63
CA LYS A 329 69.37 -27.63 17.11
C LYS A 329 70.22 -28.90 16.89
N PRO A 330 71.46 -28.85 16.34
CA PRO A 330 72.33 -30.02 16.24
C PRO A 330 72.79 -30.54 17.59
N VAL A 331 73.08 -29.67 18.56
CA VAL A 331 73.51 -30.06 19.92
C VAL A 331 72.36 -30.75 20.68
N LEU A 332 71.14 -30.22 20.56
CA LEU A 332 69.95 -30.81 21.16
C LEU A 332 69.57 -32.15 20.50
N ARG A 333 69.70 -32.27 19.17
CA ARG A 333 69.53 -33.55 18.46
C ARG A 333 70.58 -34.58 18.87
N ALA A 334 71.85 -34.18 18.96
CA ALA A 334 72.93 -35.07 19.39
C ALA A 334 72.67 -35.61 20.81
N LYS A 335 72.19 -34.78 21.74
CA LYS A 335 71.82 -35.21 23.09
C LYS A 335 70.62 -36.19 23.11
N GLN A 336 69.65 -36.01 22.22
CA GLN A 336 68.49 -36.91 22.09
C GLN A 336 68.83 -38.28 21.49
N TYR A 337 69.89 -38.37 20.67
CA TYR A 337 70.38 -39.64 20.11
C TYR A 337 71.55 -40.27 20.89
N ALA A 338 72.14 -39.55 21.86
CA ALA A 338 73.32 -40.01 22.61
C ALA A 338 73.02 -40.98 23.77
N LEU A 339 71.75 -41.22 24.11
CA LEU A 339 71.34 -42.14 25.19
C LEU A 339 70.44 -43.28 24.70
N THR A 340 70.47 -43.57 23.40
CA THR A 340 69.79 -44.72 22.82
C THR A 340 70.80 -45.53 22.04
N GLU A 341 71.30 -46.60 22.64
CA GLU A 341 72.01 -47.66 21.93
C GLU A 341 70.99 -48.52 21.16
N ARG A 342 71.44 -49.06 20.04
CA ARG A 342 70.62 -49.60 18.94
C ARG A 342 69.86 -50.87 19.29
#